data_AF-C4PJS4-F1
#
_entry.id   AF-C4PJS4-F1
#
_cell.length_a   1.000
_cell.length_b   1.000
_cell.length_c   1.000
_cell.angle_alpha   90.00
_cell.angle_beta   90.00
_cell.angle_gamma   90.00
#
_symmetry.space_group_name_H-M   'P 1'
#
loop_
_entity.id
_entity.type
_entity.pdbx_description
1 polymer ?
#
loop_
_entity_poly.entity_id
_entity_poly.type
_entity_poly.pdbx_seq_one_letter_code
_entity_poly.pdbx_strand_id
1 'polypeptide(L)'
;MAIATSMSLNLIGAFKGLSLSSTSSFLRGDLNLNPKTSFTVTLPLEKLQAPVPLTIESAHKKGAGSTKNGRDSPGQRLGVKIYGDQVAKPGAIIVRQRGTKFHAGKNVGIGKDHTIFSLIDGLVKFEKFGPDRKKISVYPREIVPENPNSYRARKREAFRVQREKKKARRENYTYTLPTPELVLASATVDDEETNADC
;
A
#
# COMPACT_ATOMS: atom_id res chain seq x y z
N MET A 1 64.16 -1.43 -3.13
CA MET A 1 63.22 -1.43 -1.97
C MET A 1 61.81 -1.32 -2.52
N ALA A 2 61.06 -2.42 -2.55
CA ALA A 2 59.65 -2.42 -2.95
C ALA A 2 58.79 -2.11 -1.72
N ILE A 3 57.90 -1.13 -1.83
CA ILE A 3 56.92 -0.80 -0.78
C ILE A 3 55.59 -1.40 -1.23
N ALA A 4 55.16 -2.46 -0.55
CA ALA A 4 53.85 -3.06 -0.71
C ALA A 4 52.82 -2.25 0.10
N THR A 5 51.85 -1.64 -0.58
CA THR A 5 50.67 -1.05 0.07
C THR A 5 49.54 -2.06 0.09
N SER A 6 49.26 -2.64 1.26
CA SER A 6 48.06 -3.45 1.49
C SER A 6 46.87 -2.55 1.83
N MET A 7 45.80 -2.64 1.06
CA MET A 7 44.51 -2.00 1.34
C MET A 7 43.53 -3.09 1.76
N SER A 8 43.12 -3.07 3.04
CA SER A 8 42.05 -3.91 3.57
C SER A 8 40.70 -3.23 3.34
N LEU A 9 39.76 -3.95 2.71
CA LEU A 9 38.37 -3.54 2.57
C LEU A 9 37.51 -4.38 3.52
N ASN A 10 36.90 -3.74 4.51
CA ASN A 10 35.88 -4.38 5.34
C ASN A 10 34.53 -4.36 4.60
N LEU A 11 34.02 -5.55 4.29
CA LEU A 11 32.73 -5.78 3.66
C LEU A 11 31.64 -5.75 4.74
N ILE A 12 30.94 -4.62 4.89
CA ILE A 12 29.69 -4.57 5.66
C ILE A 12 28.56 -4.90 4.71
N GLY A 13 27.95 -6.07 4.90
CA GLY A 13 26.74 -6.43 4.20
C GLY A 13 26.18 -7.80 4.60
N ALA A 14 25.16 -7.80 5.46
CA ALA A 14 24.06 -8.76 5.39
C ALA A 14 22.85 -8.26 6.20
N PHE A 15 21.87 -7.71 5.47
CA PHE A 15 20.48 -7.63 5.89
C PHE A 15 19.97 -9.03 6.28
N LYS A 16 19.39 -9.16 7.48
CA LYS A 16 18.53 -10.29 7.84
C LYS A 16 17.33 -9.80 8.65
N GLY A 17 16.13 -10.09 8.12
CA GLY A 17 14.95 -10.39 8.95
C GLY A 17 13.98 -9.24 9.23
N LEU A 18 13.07 -8.98 8.28
CA LEU A 18 11.71 -8.57 8.62
C LEU A 18 10.97 -9.83 9.07
N SER A 19 10.68 -9.97 10.38
CA SER A 19 9.66 -10.90 10.86
C SER A 19 8.35 -10.14 11.07
N LEU A 20 7.34 -10.48 10.26
CA LEU A 20 5.96 -10.25 10.62
C LEU A 20 5.60 -11.27 11.70
N SER A 21 5.17 -10.80 12.88
CA SER A 21 4.29 -11.59 13.75
C SER A 21 3.11 -10.73 14.17
N SER A 22 1.98 -10.99 13.51
CA SER A 22 0.68 -10.86 14.12
C SER A 22 0.64 -11.72 15.40
N THR A 23 -0.08 -11.26 16.42
CA THR A 23 -1.25 -11.95 17.03
C THR A 23 -1.38 -11.56 18.52
N SER A 24 -2.61 -11.25 18.86
CA SER A 24 -3.19 -10.86 20.14
C SER A 24 -2.83 -11.69 21.37
N SER A 25 -2.76 -11.02 22.53
CA SER A 25 -3.21 -11.63 23.80
C SER A 25 -3.69 -10.56 24.78
N PHE A 26 -5.00 -10.36 24.79
CA PHE A 26 -5.73 -9.84 25.93
C PHE A 26 -5.73 -10.93 27.01
N LEU A 27 -5.02 -10.73 28.11
CA LEU A 27 -5.26 -11.46 29.35
C LEU A 27 -5.83 -10.46 30.36
N ARG A 28 -7.16 -10.47 30.44
CA ARG A 28 -7.92 -9.94 31.57
C ARG A 28 -7.65 -10.85 32.77
N GLY A 29 -7.19 -10.29 33.87
CA GLY A 29 -7.19 -10.96 35.16
C GLY A 29 -8.60 -10.95 35.72
N ASP A 30 -9.18 -12.13 35.91
CA ASP A 30 -10.41 -12.35 36.65
C ASP A 30 -10.10 -12.34 38.14
N LEU A 31 -10.57 -11.30 38.86
CA LEU A 31 -10.58 -11.28 40.32
C LEU A 31 -11.90 -11.90 40.82
N ASN A 32 -11.83 -13.17 41.21
CA ASN A 32 -12.88 -13.82 41.98
C ASN A 32 -12.87 -13.29 43.42
N LEU A 33 -13.70 -12.30 43.70
CA LEU A 33 -14.05 -11.87 45.06
C LEU A 33 -15.37 -12.52 45.44
N ASN A 34 -15.32 -13.45 46.38
CA ASN A 34 -16.47 -14.13 46.97
C ASN A 34 -16.82 -13.45 48.30
N PRO A 35 -17.91 -12.65 48.41
CA PRO A 35 -18.32 -12.10 49.69
C PRO A 35 -19.43 -12.97 50.30
N LYS A 36 -19.04 -14.00 51.05
CA LYS A 36 -19.95 -14.72 51.95
C LYS A 36 -19.46 -14.63 53.38
N THR A 37 -19.64 -13.46 53.99
CA THR A 37 -19.66 -13.28 55.44
C THR A 37 -20.66 -12.19 55.81
N SER A 38 -21.91 -12.57 55.97
CA SER A 38 -22.97 -11.73 56.54
C SER A 38 -22.83 -11.72 58.06
N PHE A 39 -22.24 -10.66 58.62
CA PHE A 39 -22.28 -10.37 60.06
C PHE A 39 -23.66 -9.78 60.40
N THR A 40 -24.46 -10.51 61.18
CA THR A 40 -25.74 -10.03 61.72
C THR A 40 -25.55 -9.60 63.17
N VAL A 41 -25.65 -8.29 63.44
CA VAL A 41 -25.74 -7.75 64.80
C VAL A 41 -27.22 -7.50 65.09
N THR A 42 -27.81 -8.32 65.96
CA THR A 42 -29.17 -8.12 66.48
C THR A 42 -29.13 -7.11 67.62
N LEU A 43 -29.68 -5.91 67.41
CA LEU A 43 -29.93 -4.93 68.47
C LEU A 43 -31.40 -5.05 68.94
N PRO A 44 -31.66 -5.04 70.26
CA PRO A 44 -32.99 -5.17 70.81
C PRO A 44 -33.83 -3.92 70.52
N LEU A 45 -34.97 -4.14 69.88
CA LEU A 45 -35.96 -3.12 69.56
C LEU A 45 -36.81 -2.84 70.81
N GLU A 46 -36.44 -1.82 71.58
CA GLU A 46 -37.41 -1.11 72.41
C GLU A 46 -37.37 0.39 72.12
N LYS A 47 -38.55 0.89 71.76
CA LYS A 47 -38.98 2.30 71.77
C LYS A 47 -38.22 3.26 70.83
N LEU A 48 -38.69 3.32 69.58
CA LEU A 48 -38.81 4.59 68.87
C LEU A 48 -40.14 4.63 68.10
N GLN A 49 -41.09 5.35 68.69
CA GLN A 49 -42.38 5.67 68.11
C GLN A 49 -42.24 7.04 67.44
N ALA A 50 -41.76 7.07 66.19
CA ALA A 50 -41.88 8.20 65.27
C ALA A 50 -41.55 7.75 63.83
N PRO A 51 -42.32 8.14 62.81
CA PRO A 51 -41.89 8.01 61.43
C PRO A 51 -40.77 9.02 61.20
N VAL A 52 -39.52 8.57 61.16
CA VAL A 52 -38.40 9.39 60.69
C VAL A 52 -38.69 9.79 59.24
N PRO A 53 -38.79 11.09 58.91
CA PRO A 53 -38.94 11.49 57.53
C PRO A 53 -37.67 11.06 56.78
N LEU A 54 -37.82 10.16 55.82
CA LEU A 54 -36.76 9.82 54.87
C LEU A 54 -36.57 11.00 53.92
N THR A 55 -35.98 12.09 54.40
CA THR A 55 -35.50 13.17 53.55
C THR A 55 -34.31 12.66 52.77
N ILE A 56 -34.54 12.32 51.49
CA ILE A 56 -33.47 12.02 50.55
C ILE A 56 -32.79 13.36 50.23
N GLU A 57 -31.77 13.73 51.01
CA GLU A 57 -31.03 14.99 50.83
C GLU A 57 -30.10 15.01 49.61
N SER A 58 -30.18 14.02 48.74
CA SER A 58 -29.43 14.04 47.49
C SER A 58 -30.13 13.29 46.37
N ALA A 59 -30.84 14.03 45.53
CA ALA A 59 -31.05 13.62 44.15
C ALA A 59 -29.76 13.89 43.34
N HIS A 60 -28.68 13.17 43.62
CA HIS A 60 -27.57 13.12 42.68
C HIS A 60 -28.00 12.21 41.51
N LYS A 61 -28.00 12.77 40.30
CA LYS A 61 -28.32 12.01 39.08
C LYS A 61 -27.32 10.86 38.93
N LYS A 62 -27.72 9.63 39.33
CA LYS A 62 -26.99 8.37 39.10
C LYS A 62 -27.03 7.99 37.61
N GLY A 63 -26.52 8.83 36.73
CA GLY A 63 -26.69 8.58 35.31
C GLY A 63 -26.32 9.75 34.43
N ALA A 64 -25.27 10.48 34.75
CA ALA A 64 -24.51 11.14 33.70
C ALA A 64 -23.69 10.04 33.01
N GLY A 65 -24.35 9.19 32.23
CA GLY A 65 -23.63 8.28 31.34
C GLY A 65 -22.70 9.14 30.48
N SER A 66 -21.40 8.81 30.48
CA SER A 66 -20.47 9.38 29.50
C SER A 66 -20.92 8.88 28.14
N THR A 67 -21.81 9.63 27.49
CA THR A 67 -22.16 9.40 26.09
C THR A 67 -20.91 9.76 25.30
N LYS A 68 -20.12 8.75 24.94
CA LYS A 68 -18.93 8.95 24.12
C LYS A 68 -19.40 9.42 22.74
N ASN A 69 -19.30 10.72 22.49
CA ASN A 69 -19.52 11.30 21.18
C ASN A 69 -18.34 10.94 20.27
N GLY A 70 -18.38 9.72 19.70
CA GLY A 70 -17.37 9.16 18.80
C GLY A 70 -17.88 8.92 17.39
N ARG A 71 -18.87 9.70 16.93
CA ARG A 71 -19.42 9.61 15.57
C ARG A 71 -18.64 10.53 14.66
N ASP A 72 -17.61 10.00 14.02
CA ASP A 72 -16.86 10.73 13.01
C ASP A 72 -17.00 10.08 11.64
N SER A 73 -16.96 10.90 10.60
CA SER A 73 -17.02 10.43 9.22
C SER A 73 -15.62 10.09 8.69
N PRO A 74 -15.47 9.10 7.80
CA PRO A 74 -14.19 8.85 7.18
C PRO A 74 -13.74 10.07 6.37
N GLY A 75 -12.45 10.37 6.43
CA GLY A 75 -11.85 11.45 5.67
C GLY A 75 -12.12 11.31 4.17
N GLN A 76 -12.71 12.34 3.58
CA GLN A 76 -12.98 12.35 2.14
C GLN A 76 -11.68 12.61 1.39
N ARG A 77 -11.39 11.80 0.36
CA ARG A 77 -10.16 11.84 -0.45
C ARG A 77 -10.15 13.01 -1.44
N LEU A 78 -10.49 14.21 -0.97
CA LEU A 78 -10.49 15.47 -1.70
C LEU A 78 -9.04 15.93 -1.98
N GLY A 79 -8.90 17.11 -2.58
CA GLY A 79 -7.63 17.73 -2.88
C GLY A 79 -7.22 17.65 -4.36
N VAL A 80 -6.03 18.21 -4.61
CA VAL A 80 -5.38 18.23 -5.92
C VAL A 80 -4.89 16.83 -6.27
N LYS A 81 -5.12 16.41 -7.51
CA LYS A 81 -4.70 15.12 -8.06
C LYS A 81 -3.57 15.27 -9.07
N ILE A 82 -3.61 16.34 -9.86
CA ILE A 82 -2.58 16.70 -10.84
C ILE A 82 -2.08 18.10 -10.48
N TYR A 83 -0.77 18.23 -10.26
CA TYR A 83 -0.16 19.51 -9.89
C TYR A 83 0.22 20.34 -11.13
N GLY A 84 0.76 21.54 -10.88
CA GLY A 84 1.26 22.41 -11.94
C GLY A 84 2.37 21.74 -12.74
N ASP A 85 2.43 22.04 -14.04
CA ASP A 85 3.41 21.54 -15.00
C ASP A 85 3.45 20.01 -15.13
N GLN A 86 2.37 19.33 -14.72
CA GLN A 86 2.16 17.91 -14.95
C GLN A 86 1.22 17.68 -16.13
N VAL A 87 1.41 16.53 -16.79
CA VAL A 87 0.62 16.13 -17.94
C VAL A 87 -0.76 15.65 -17.49
N ALA A 88 -1.81 16.27 -18.02
CA ALA A 88 -3.19 15.82 -17.91
C ALA A 88 -3.63 15.15 -19.20
N LYS A 89 -4.48 14.12 -19.07
CA LYS A 89 -5.22 13.51 -20.18
C LYS A 89 -6.61 14.15 -20.29
N PRO A 90 -7.28 14.11 -21.46
CA PRO A 90 -8.68 14.51 -21.55
C PRO A 90 -9.53 13.68 -20.59
N GLY A 91 -10.45 14.33 -19.88
CA GLY A 91 -11.28 13.74 -18.82
C GLY A 91 -10.57 13.50 -17.48
N ALA A 92 -9.26 13.73 -17.39
CA ALA A 92 -8.53 13.52 -16.12
C ALA A 92 -8.96 14.55 -15.06
N ILE A 93 -9.19 14.07 -13.84
CA ILE A 93 -9.56 14.92 -12.70
C ILE A 93 -8.30 15.64 -12.20
N ILE A 94 -8.33 16.97 -12.18
CA ILE A 94 -7.24 17.80 -11.69
C ILE A 94 -7.42 18.07 -10.19
N VAL A 95 -8.64 18.41 -9.75
CA VAL A 95 -8.93 18.71 -8.34
C VAL A 95 -10.31 18.21 -7.96
N ARG A 96 -10.41 17.49 -6.82
CA ARG A 96 -11.67 17.22 -6.13
C ARG A 96 -11.79 18.16 -4.95
N GLN A 97 -12.82 19.01 -4.92
CA GLN A 97 -12.95 20.04 -3.89
C GLN A 97 -14.36 20.09 -3.31
N ARG A 98 -14.51 20.82 -2.21
CA ARG A 98 -15.81 21.24 -1.67
C ARG A 98 -15.88 22.74 -1.85
N GLY A 99 -16.94 23.19 -2.53
CA GLY A 99 -16.98 24.54 -3.10
C GLY A 99 -15.89 24.77 -4.15
N THR A 100 -15.75 26.02 -4.60
CA THR A 100 -14.76 26.42 -5.61
C THR A 100 -13.58 27.13 -4.98
N LYS A 101 -12.61 26.36 -4.47
CA LYS A 101 -11.30 26.92 -4.04
C LYS A 101 -10.48 27.30 -5.27
N PHE A 102 -10.56 26.45 -6.29
CA PHE A 102 -10.05 26.70 -7.63
C PHE A 102 -11.21 26.91 -8.59
N HIS A 103 -11.06 27.85 -9.50
CA HIS A 103 -12.00 28.12 -10.58
C HIS A 103 -11.55 27.43 -11.88
N ALA A 104 -12.50 27.06 -12.73
CA ALA A 104 -12.20 26.57 -14.07
C ALA A 104 -11.68 27.72 -14.93
N GLY A 105 -10.55 27.49 -15.58
CA GLY A 105 -9.93 28.39 -16.55
C GLY A 105 -10.14 27.88 -17.98
N LYS A 106 -9.11 27.96 -18.82
CA LYS A 106 -9.18 27.54 -20.22
C LYS A 106 -8.97 26.02 -20.36
N ASN A 107 -9.69 25.39 -21.28
CA ASN A 107 -9.60 23.96 -21.62
C ASN A 107 -9.87 22.99 -20.46
N VAL A 108 -10.70 23.42 -19.52
CA VAL A 108 -11.00 22.73 -18.28
C VAL A 108 -12.49 22.86 -17.99
N GLY A 109 -13.12 21.76 -17.58
CA GLY A 109 -14.53 21.70 -17.20
C GLY A 109 -14.72 21.66 -15.68
N ILE A 110 -15.92 22.06 -15.23
CA ILE A 110 -16.37 21.93 -13.84
C ILE A 110 -17.53 20.94 -13.76
N GLY A 111 -17.44 19.97 -12.85
CA GLY A 111 -18.49 19.00 -12.59
C GLY A 111 -19.54 19.50 -11.59
N LYS A 112 -20.60 18.70 -11.39
CA LYS A 112 -21.71 19.01 -10.46
C LYS A 112 -21.24 19.28 -9.03
N ASP A 113 -20.23 18.56 -8.56
CA ASP A 113 -19.66 18.71 -7.21
C ASP A 113 -18.47 19.70 -7.17
N HIS A 114 -18.34 20.57 -8.19
CA HIS A 114 -17.22 21.50 -8.38
C HIS A 114 -15.86 20.82 -8.59
N THR A 115 -15.85 19.52 -8.91
CA THR A 115 -14.64 18.82 -9.36
C THR A 115 -14.18 19.41 -10.70
N ILE A 116 -12.87 19.67 -10.81
CA ILE A 116 -12.27 20.22 -12.01
C ILE A 116 -11.60 19.10 -12.80
N PHE A 117 -11.90 19.02 -14.10
CA PHE A 117 -11.35 18.01 -15.01
C PHE A 117 -10.84 18.63 -16.32
N SER A 118 -9.84 18.00 -16.93
CA SER A 118 -9.25 18.48 -18.19
C SER A 118 -10.13 18.14 -19.38
N LEU A 119 -10.23 19.03 -20.37
CA LEU A 119 -10.88 18.74 -21.65
C LEU A 119 -9.88 18.29 -22.72
N ILE A 120 -8.64 18.78 -22.65
CA ILE A 120 -7.56 18.47 -23.59
C ILE A 120 -6.41 17.75 -22.89
N ASP A 121 -5.50 17.17 -23.66
CA ASP A 121 -4.19 16.78 -23.19
C ASP A 121 -3.23 17.97 -23.13
N GLY A 122 -2.37 18.00 -22.12
CA GLY A 122 -1.46 19.13 -21.94
C GLY A 122 -0.90 19.29 -20.53
N LEU A 123 -0.26 20.42 -20.29
CA LEU A 123 0.24 20.80 -18.97
C LEU A 123 -0.80 21.61 -18.20
N VAL A 124 -1.00 21.24 -16.94
CA VAL A 124 -1.85 21.98 -16.00
C VAL A 124 -1.12 23.19 -15.47
N LYS A 125 -1.75 24.37 -15.50
CA LYS A 125 -1.21 25.60 -14.91
C LYS A 125 -2.20 26.22 -13.93
N PHE A 126 -1.69 26.62 -12.78
CA PHE A 126 -2.44 27.35 -11.76
C PHE A 126 -2.12 28.84 -11.89
N GLU A 127 -3.14 29.65 -12.13
CA GLU A 127 -3.01 31.09 -12.29
C GLU A 127 -3.81 31.81 -11.20
N LYS A 128 -3.40 33.03 -10.84
CA LYS A 128 -4.22 33.89 -9.98
C LYS A 128 -5.50 34.30 -10.71
N PHE A 129 -6.59 34.38 -9.96
CA PHE A 129 -7.90 34.84 -10.40
C PHE A 129 -8.39 35.93 -9.45
N GLY A 130 -7.97 37.17 -9.72
CA GLY A 130 -8.16 38.29 -8.80
C GLY A 130 -7.12 38.28 -7.65
N PRO A 131 -7.43 38.92 -6.51
CA PRO A 131 -6.48 39.07 -5.41
C PRO A 131 -6.14 37.74 -4.72
N ASP A 132 -7.17 36.95 -4.37
CA ASP A 132 -7.01 35.78 -3.48
C ASP A 132 -7.25 34.44 -4.16
N ARG A 133 -8.07 34.40 -5.22
CA ARG A 133 -8.53 33.14 -5.81
C ARG A 133 -7.56 32.63 -6.87
N LYS A 134 -7.67 31.34 -7.21
CA LYS A 134 -6.87 30.70 -8.25
C LYS A 134 -7.78 30.06 -9.30
N LYS A 135 -7.33 30.06 -10.55
CA LYS A 135 -7.96 29.34 -11.66
C LYS A 135 -7.00 28.30 -12.23
N ILE A 136 -7.56 27.24 -12.80
CA ILE A 136 -6.82 26.13 -13.39
C ILE A 136 -7.06 26.14 -14.89
N SER A 137 -6.00 26.25 -15.67
CA SER A 137 -6.05 26.13 -17.13
C SER A 137 -5.16 24.97 -17.57
N VAL A 138 -5.50 24.35 -18.71
CA VAL A 138 -4.65 23.35 -19.36
C VAL A 138 -4.17 23.91 -20.68
N TYR A 139 -2.86 23.83 -20.90
CA TYR A 139 -2.19 24.29 -22.12
C TYR A 139 -1.64 23.08 -22.89
N PRO A 140 -1.83 23.03 -24.21
CA PRO A 140 -1.27 21.95 -25.02
C PRO A 140 0.26 21.94 -24.87
N ARG A 141 0.83 20.73 -24.76
CA ARG A 141 2.27 20.54 -24.58
C ARG A 141 2.89 19.98 -25.84
N GLU A 142 3.92 20.66 -26.33
CA GLU A 142 4.81 20.08 -27.34
C GLU A 142 5.79 19.12 -26.67
N ILE A 143 5.84 17.88 -27.17
CA ILE A 143 6.75 16.86 -26.66
C ILE A 143 8.11 17.10 -27.30
N VAL A 144 9.02 17.71 -26.55
CA VAL A 144 10.42 17.83 -26.97
C VAL A 144 11.01 16.42 -27.14
N PRO A 145 11.64 16.10 -28.28
CA PRO A 145 12.23 14.78 -28.51
C PRO A 145 13.31 14.47 -27.46
N GLU A 146 13.35 13.23 -26.99
CA GLU A 146 14.35 12.78 -26.02
C GLU A 146 15.75 12.73 -26.67
N ASN A 147 16.78 13.15 -25.92
CA ASN A 147 18.17 13.01 -26.38
C ASN A 147 18.56 11.52 -26.43
N PRO A 148 19.00 10.99 -27.60
CA PRO A 148 19.35 9.58 -27.76
C PRO A 148 20.53 9.16 -26.88
N ASN A 149 21.45 10.07 -26.58
CA ASN A 149 22.63 9.82 -25.76
C ASN A 149 22.37 10.02 -24.26
N SER A 150 21.11 10.00 -23.82
CA SER A 150 20.77 10.11 -22.40
C SER A 150 21.09 8.82 -21.63
N TYR A 151 21.47 8.97 -20.36
CA TYR A 151 21.71 7.84 -19.46
C TYR A 151 20.51 6.87 -19.41
N ARG A 152 19.30 7.42 -19.43
CA ARG A 152 18.03 6.66 -19.42
C ARG A 152 17.90 5.77 -20.65
N ALA A 153 18.20 6.30 -21.85
CA ALA A 153 18.18 5.53 -23.09
C ALA A 153 19.23 4.41 -23.06
N ARG A 154 20.48 4.72 -22.71
CA ARG A 154 21.56 3.71 -22.60
C ARG A 154 21.20 2.56 -21.66
N LYS A 155 20.59 2.86 -20.50
CA LYS A 155 20.17 1.81 -19.55
C LYS A 155 18.99 0.99 -20.07
N ARG A 156 17.97 1.62 -20.68
CA ARG A 156 16.85 0.91 -21.33
C ARG A 156 17.37 -0.08 -22.38
N GLU A 157 18.30 0.37 -23.23
CA GLU A 157 18.92 -0.45 -24.26
C GLU A 157 19.76 -1.59 -23.70
N ALA A 158 20.56 -1.33 -22.66
CA ALA A 158 21.34 -2.37 -22.00
C ALA A 158 20.45 -3.50 -21.46
N PHE A 159 19.31 -3.18 -20.84
CA PHE A 159 18.37 -4.20 -20.35
C PHE A 159 17.69 -4.97 -21.49
N ARG A 160 17.35 -4.30 -22.60
CA ARG A 160 16.81 -4.95 -23.81
C ARG A 160 17.80 -5.97 -24.37
N VAL A 161 19.03 -5.53 -24.65
CA VAL A 161 20.09 -6.37 -25.22
C VAL A 161 20.45 -7.52 -24.28
N GLN A 162 20.49 -7.31 -22.96
CA GLN A 162 20.73 -8.39 -21.99
C GLN A 162 19.64 -9.47 -22.05
N ARG A 163 18.37 -9.07 -22.17
CA ARG A 163 17.24 -10.00 -22.28
C ARG A 163 17.32 -10.81 -23.57
N GLU A 164 17.61 -10.15 -24.69
CA GLU A 164 17.78 -10.78 -26.00
C GLU A 164 18.98 -11.74 -26.01
N LYS A 165 20.15 -11.32 -25.49
CA LYS A 165 21.33 -12.19 -25.38
C LYS A 165 21.09 -13.40 -24.49
N LYS A 166 20.36 -13.24 -23.37
CA LYS A 166 20.01 -14.34 -22.49
C LYS A 166 19.03 -15.32 -23.14
N LYS A 167 18.04 -14.81 -23.90
CA LYS A 167 17.10 -15.63 -24.68
C LYS A 167 17.84 -16.39 -25.78
N ALA A 168 18.66 -15.70 -26.57
CA ALA A 168 19.48 -16.30 -27.63
C ALA A 168 20.45 -17.35 -27.10
N ARG A 169 21.11 -17.13 -25.95
CA ARG A 169 21.99 -18.15 -25.35
C ARG A 169 21.22 -19.43 -24.97
N ARG A 170 19.98 -19.29 -24.48
CA ARG A 170 19.13 -20.44 -24.14
C ARG A 170 18.68 -21.18 -25.40
N GLU A 171 18.20 -20.44 -26.40
CA GLU A 171 17.75 -20.98 -27.68
C GLU A 171 18.90 -21.66 -28.42
N ASN A 172 20.06 -21.01 -28.53
CA ASN A 172 21.26 -21.60 -29.10
C ASN A 172 21.65 -22.89 -28.38
N TYR A 173 21.61 -22.90 -27.03
CA TYR A 173 21.87 -24.12 -26.25
C TYR A 173 20.88 -25.25 -26.57
N THR A 174 19.58 -24.94 -26.72
CA THR A 174 18.55 -25.92 -27.09
C THR A 174 18.66 -26.43 -28.53
N TYR A 175 19.28 -25.69 -29.45
CA TYR A 175 19.54 -26.17 -30.82
C TYR A 175 20.86 -26.93 -30.93
N THR A 176 21.85 -26.66 -30.06
CA THR A 176 23.15 -27.34 -30.06
C THR A 176 23.17 -28.67 -29.31
N LEU A 177 22.19 -28.95 -28.44
CA LEU A 177 22.04 -30.27 -27.83
C LEU A 177 20.95 -31.04 -28.57
N PRO A 178 21.25 -32.21 -29.16
CA PRO A 178 20.21 -33.04 -29.73
C PRO A 178 19.23 -33.42 -28.62
N THR A 179 17.94 -33.33 -28.92
CA THR A 179 16.87 -33.89 -28.08
C THR A 179 17.27 -35.30 -27.67
N PRO A 180 17.27 -35.67 -26.38
CA PRO A 180 17.55 -37.04 -26.00
C PRO A 180 16.43 -37.92 -26.56
N GLU A 181 16.69 -38.57 -27.67
CA GLU A 181 15.79 -39.56 -28.24
C GLU A 181 15.77 -40.73 -27.25
N LEU A 182 14.68 -40.88 -26.50
CA LEU A 182 14.47 -42.03 -25.64
C LEU A 182 14.19 -43.24 -26.52
N VAL A 183 15.26 -43.87 -27.03
CA VAL A 183 15.17 -45.15 -27.69
C VAL A 183 14.95 -46.20 -26.61
N LEU A 184 13.69 -46.62 -26.45
CA LEU A 184 13.34 -47.81 -25.67
C LEU A 184 13.95 -49.01 -26.39
N ALA A 185 15.04 -49.55 -25.85
CA ALA A 185 15.63 -50.79 -26.32
C ALA A 185 14.63 -51.94 -26.07
N SER A 186 13.87 -52.31 -27.10
CA SER A 186 13.12 -53.56 -27.11
C SER A 186 14.11 -54.71 -27.22
N ALA A 187 14.33 -55.41 -26.11
CA ALA A 187 15.02 -56.69 -26.09
C ALA A 187 14.22 -57.69 -26.96
N THR A 188 14.84 -58.17 -28.02
CA THR A 188 14.48 -59.45 -28.64
C THR A 188 15.64 -60.39 -28.37
N VAL A 189 15.45 -61.20 -27.35
CA VAL A 189 16.10 -62.51 -27.21
C VAL A 189 15.38 -63.42 -28.19
N ASP A 190 16.12 -64.21 -28.96
CA ASP A 190 15.83 -65.62 -29.33
C ASP A 190 16.73 -66.03 -30.52
N ASP A 191 17.84 -66.67 -30.16
CA ASP A 191 18.32 -67.99 -30.58
C ASP A 191 18.59 -68.37 -32.07
N GLU A 192 19.87 -68.64 -32.30
CA GLU A 192 20.46 -69.94 -32.74
C GLU A 192 20.63 -70.33 -34.23
N GLU A 193 21.77 -71.01 -34.39
CA GLU A 193 22.22 -71.96 -35.44
C GLU A 193 22.89 -71.46 -36.74
N THR A 194 24.21 -71.31 -36.60
CA THR A 194 25.27 -71.96 -37.40
C THR A 194 24.88 -72.68 -38.69
N ASN A 195 25.47 -72.24 -39.80
CA ASN A 195 25.90 -73.15 -40.86
C ASN A 195 27.32 -72.81 -41.30
N ALA A 196 28.19 -73.80 -41.10
CA ALA A 196 29.53 -73.87 -41.64
C ALA A 196 29.45 -74.44 -43.06
N ASP A 197 30.20 -73.87 -44.01
CA ASP A 197 30.49 -74.53 -45.28
C ASP A 197 31.97 -74.35 -45.66
N CYS A 198 32.58 -75.53 -45.83
CA CYS A 198 33.73 -75.96 -46.65
C CYS A 198 35.07 -75.20 -46.61
#